data_AF-A0A1E7WCY9-F1
#
_entry.id   AF-A0A1E7WCY9-F1
#
_cell.length_a   1.000
_cell.length_b   1.000
_cell.length_c   1.000
_cell.angle_alpha   90.00
_cell.angle_beta   90.00
_cell.angle_gamma   90.00
#
_symmetry.space_group_name_H-M   'P 1'
#
loop_
_entity.id
_entity.type
_entity.pdbx_description
1 polymer ?
#
loop_
_entity_poly.entity_id
_entity_poly.type
_entity_poly.pdbx_seq_one_letter_code
_entity_poly.pdbx_strand_id
1 'polypeptide(L)'
;MTRLPLLFAASAVLAGCATAPPPMTDFTANSGSPRAPEQLAVTFDHADVSLRVDPATQSISGDTALTFTATAPLARIAVELDRNLPIDGASVDGVALPAAAISNPEGRLYLALPKPLLAGERTTVRIRYHGVPHVAKRAPWDGAFVWANTADGQPWIATTVEGEGCDLFWPCIDHPMGKPKLIDLHITVPAPLVVAGNGVATGMTEKDGWRTYDWRAKNPSTYGVSLNIGPYEVLAGDYVSRYGNTIPLRYWYLKGDAESGKKAQGLFDEFTPMLDFFEARIGPYPFGDEKMGVVETPHLGMEHQTINAYGNKYLKSPYGYDWLLHHELSHEWFGNQMTNADWDDMWLHEGFGSYMQPLYLQSLRGEMAFQAELFKQRQAIKNQAPIVSGKTQRIQDVYESERGGPGNDIYVKGSLILHTLRNLVGDDAFFRATRRMVYGTETPVPGQFQPRWSSTKEFIGIANEAAGRDLAWFFDAYLYHAALPELVETRNGDQLTVTWKLKDGGPFPMPLEVRVNDRIEKLPMTDGHGVLTLPPRALVTIDPYSRVLRRAAHIEAWQADEAARKKTKAAK
;
A
#
# COMPACT_ATOMS: atom_id res chain seq x y z
N MET A 1 -8.82 -50.48 -65.01
CA MET A 1 -9.77 -49.49 -64.49
C MET A 1 -9.85 -49.66 -62.98
N THR A 2 -9.23 -48.78 -62.20
CA THR A 2 -9.59 -48.53 -60.80
C THR A 2 -8.85 -47.27 -60.36
N ARG A 3 -9.63 -46.23 -60.06
CA ARG A 3 -9.17 -44.91 -59.65
C ARG A 3 -8.91 -44.91 -58.14
N LEU A 4 -7.82 -44.25 -57.74
CA LEU A 4 -7.46 -43.90 -56.38
C LEU A 4 -8.34 -42.74 -55.88
N PRO A 5 -8.83 -42.73 -54.63
CA PRO A 5 -9.24 -41.51 -53.97
C PRO A 5 -8.31 -41.16 -52.81
N LEU A 6 -7.76 -39.93 -52.86
CA LEU A 6 -7.19 -39.22 -51.72
C LEU A 6 -8.30 -38.96 -50.69
N LEU A 7 -8.07 -39.35 -49.44
CA LEU A 7 -8.85 -38.91 -48.29
C LEU A 7 -8.12 -37.76 -47.61
N PHE A 8 -8.63 -36.54 -47.80
CA PHE A 8 -8.30 -35.37 -46.99
C PHE A 8 -8.88 -35.57 -45.59
N ALA A 9 -8.02 -35.67 -44.58
CA ALA A 9 -8.42 -35.55 -43.18
C ALA A 9 -8.57 -34.05 -42.86
N ALA A 10 -9.82 -33.59 -42.71
CA ALA A 10 -10.11 -32.26 -42.21
C ALA A 10 -9.91 -32.23 -40.69
N SER A 11 -8.82 -31.62 -40.23
CA SER A 11 -8.66 -31.21 -38.84
C SER A 11 -9.58 -30.01 -38.58
N ALA A 12 -10.71 -30.26 -37.91
CA ALA A 12 -11.57 -29.19 -37.40
C ALA A 12 -10.82 -28.46 -36.28
N VAL A 13 -10.30 -27.27 -36.61
CA VAL A 13 -9.88 -26.28 -35.62
C VAL A 13 -11.16 -25.78 -34.95
N LEU A 14 -11.48 -26.31 -33.77
CA LEU A 14 -12.40 -25.66 -32.86
C LEU A 14 -11.69 -24.40 -32.34
N ALA A 15 -11.86 -23.30 -33.06
CA ALA A 15 -11.68 -21.97 -32.51
C ALA A 15 -12.70 -21.82 -31.38
N GLY A 16 -12.30 -22.18 -30.16
CA GLY A 16 -13.07 -21.90 -28.97
C GLY A 16 -13.26 -20.40 -28.90
N CYS A 17 -14.51 -19.94 -29.00
CA CYS A 17 -14.86 -18.58 -28.65
C CYS A 17 -14.32 -18.33 -27.24
N ALA A 18 -13.33 -17.43 -27.10
CA ALA A 18 -12.88 -16.95 -25.82
C ALA A 18 -14.04 -16.17 -25.20
N THR A 19 -14.91 -16.87 -24.46
CA THR A 19 -15.87 -16.24 -23.57
C THR A 19 -15.06 -15.44 -22.56
N ALA A 20 -15.36 -14.15 -22.43
CA ALA A 20 -14.77 -13.33 -21.38
C ALA A 20 -14.87 -14.08 -20.04
N PRO A 21 -13.81 -14.07 -19.20
CA PRO A 21 -13.86 -14.75 -17.92
C PRO A 21 -15.08 -14.26 -17.12
N PRO A 22 -15.71 -15.14 -16.31
CA PRO A 22 -16.81 -14.73 -15.46
C PRO A 22 -16.38 -13.53 -14.59
N PRO A 23 -17.29 -12.66 -14.13
CA PRO A 23 -16.91 -11.61 -13.19
C PRO A 23 -16.39 -12.22 -11.87
N MET A 24 -15.52 -11.47 -11.18
CA MET A 24 -15.12 -11.78 -9.80
C MET A 24 -16.37 -11.91 -8.92
N THR A 25 -16.29 -12.78 -7.90
CA THR A 25 -17.31 -12.84 -6.85
C THR A 25 -17.21 -11.58 -5.97
N ASP A 26 -18.27 -11.24 -5.22
CA ASP A 26 -18.19 -10.12 -4.25
C ASP A 26 -17.12 -10.37 -3.17
N PHE A 27 -16.87 -11.63 -2.84
CA PHE A 27 -15.86 -12.04 -1.88
C PHE A 27 -14.43 -11.78 -2.39
N THR A 28 -14.13 -12.17 -3.64
CA THR A 28 -12.81 -11.92 -4.26
C THR A 28 -12.65 -10.48 -4.74
N ALA A 29 -13.73 -9.79 -5.10
CA ALA A 29 -13.62 -8.41 -5.57
C ALA A 29 -13.27 -7.39 -4.47
N ASN A 30 -13.24 -7.78 -3.20
CA ASN A 30 -13.04 -6.85 -2.08
C ASN A 30 -12.40 -7.55 -0.87
N SER A 31 -11.07 -7.46 -0.79
CA SER A 31 -10.26 -8.03 0.29
C SER A 31 -10.63 -7.47 1.67
N GLY A 32 -10.24 -8.20 2.71
CA GLY A 32 -10.58 -7.85 4.09
C GLY A 32 -11.85 -8.47 4.62
N SER A 33 -12.41 -9.45 3.91
CA SER A 33 -13.42 -10.32 4.50
C SER A 33 -12.90 -10.93 5.81
N PRO A 34 -13.72 -11.04 6.88
CA PRO A 34 -13.27 -11.63 8.13
C PRO A 34 -12.63 -13.00 7.92
N ARG A 35 -11.48 -13.22 8.58
CA ARG A 35 -10.76 -14.49 8.52
C ARG A 35 -11.67 -15.64 8.99
N ALA A 36 -11.62 -16.75 8.26
CA ALA A 36 -12.33 -17.96 8.62
C ALA A 36 -11.82 -18.51 9.97
N PRO A 37 -12.63 -19.26 10.74
CA PRO A 37 -12.15 -19.95 11.95
C PRO A 37 -10.90 -20.80 11.70
N GLU A 38 -10.80 -21.42 10.53
CA GLU A 38 -9.66 -22.21 10.10
C GLU A 38 -8.38 -21.38 9.98
N GLN A 39 -8.48 -20.16 9.45
CA GLN A 39 -7.36 -19.24 9.27
C GLN A 39 -6.89 -18.64 10.61
N LEU A 40 -7.81 -18.46 11.56
CA LEU A 40 -7.49 -18.04 12.93
C LEU A 40 -6.80 -19.16 13.73
N ALA A 41 -7.01 -20.41 13.35
CA ALA A 41 -6.49 -21.60 14.01
C ALA A 41 -5.14 -22.08 13.45
N VAL A 42 -4.44 -21.26 12.65
CA VAL A 42 -3.12 -21.60 12.09
C VAL A 42 -2.14 -20.42 12.14
N THR A 43 -0.86 -20.76 12.12
CA THR A 43 0.20 -19.85 11.65
C THR A 43 0.64 -20.29 10.26
N PHE A 44 0.85 -19.33 9.36
CA PHE A 44 1.26 -19.58 7.99
C PHE A 44 2.79 -19.56 7.91
N ASP A 45 3.41 -20.73 7.85
CA ASP A 45 4.86 -20.86 7.99
C ASP A 45 5.61 -20.61 6.69
N HIS A 46 5.10 -21.15 5.58
CA HIS A 46 5.81 -21.11 4.30
C HIS A 46 4.85 -21.28 3.14
N ALA A 47 5.05 -20.48 2.10
CA ALA A 47 4.46 -20.68 0.78
C ALA A 47 5.57 -20.97 -0.23
N ASP A 48 5.48 -22.10 -0.92
CA ASP A 48 6.32 -22.47 -2.07
C ASP A 48 5.44 -22.40 -3.31
N VAL A 49 5.59 -21.33 -4.10
CA VAL A 49 4.71 -20.98 -5.21
C VAL A 49 5.45 -21.17 -6.53
N SER A 50 5.14 -22.26 -7.23
CA SER A 50 5.55 -22.42 -8.62
C SER A 50 4.46 -21.93 -9.55
N LEU A 51 4.80 -20.99 -10.44
CA LEU A 51 3.84 -20.41 -11.38
C LEU A 51 4.44 -20.29 -12.77
N ARG A 52 3.76 -20.84 -13.77
CA ARG A 52 4.07 -20.63 -15.19
C ARG A 52 3.12 -19.58 -15.74
N VAL A 53 3.66 -18.55 -16.39
CA VAL A 53 2.90 -17.45 -16.98
C VAL A 53 3.11 -17.48 -18.50
N ASP A 54 2.02 -17.64 -19.26
CA ASP A 54 2.04 -17.68 -20.71
C ASP A 54 1.43 -16.40 -21.31
N PRO A 55 2.26 -15.48 -21.85
CA PRO A 55 1.79 -14.25 -22.49
C PRO A 55 0.94 -14.49 -23.75
N ALA A 56 1.14 -15.60 -24.46
CA ALA A 56 0.46 -15.84 -25.74
C ALA A 56 -1.02 -16.17 -25.54
N THR A 57 -1.35 -16.84 -24.44
CA THR A 57 -2.71 -17.22 -24.05
C THR A 57 -3.24 -16.42 -22.87
N GLN A 58 -2.44 -15.50 -22.32
CA GLN A 58 -2.74 -14.74 -21.10
C GLN A 58 -3.17 -15.66 -19.94
N SER A 59 -2.53 -16.82 -19.82
CA SER A 59 -2.92 -17.86 -18.85
C SER A 59 -1.81 -18.16 -17.87
N ILE A 60 -2.18 -18.73 -16.73
CA ILE A 60 -1.25 -19.22 -15.72
C ILE A 60 -1.51 -20.69 -15.39
N SER A 61 -0.47 -21.40 -14.98
CA SER A 61 -0.59 -22.69 -14.28
C SER A 61 0.28 -22.69 -13.04
N GLY A 62 -0.33 -23.03 -11.90
CA GLY A 62 0.28 -22.97 -10.59
C GLY A 62 0.37 -24.35 -9.93
N ASP A 63 1.45 -24.54 -9.19
CA ASP A 63 1.65 -25.66 -8.29
C ASP A 63 2.23 -25.10 -6.99
N THR A 64 1.36 -24.93 -6.00
CA THR A 64 1.67 -24.20 -4.77
C THR A 64 1.57 -25.11 -3.57
N ALA A 65 2.63 -25.19 -2.77
CA ALA A 65 2.64 -25.88 -1.49
C ALA A 65 2.63 -24.87 -0.33
N LEU A 66 1.62 -24.97 0.53
CA LEU A 66 1.42 -24.10 1.67
C LEU A 66 1.56 -24.88 2.96
N THR A 67 2.41 -24.39 3.85
CA THR A 67 2.71 -25.04 5.12
C THR A 67 2.15 -24.26 6.28
N PHE A 68 1.39 -24.95 7.13
CA PHE A 68 0.72 -24.36 8.29
C PHE A 68 1.06 -25.13 9.56
N THR A 69 1.18 -24.40 10.68
CA THR A 69 1.19 -24.99 12.03
C THR A 69 -0.11 -24.62 12.73
N ALA A 70 -0.86 -25.62 13.19
CA ALA A 70 -2.13 -25.43 13.88
C ALA A 70 -1.93 -24.80 15.27
N THR A 71 -2.73 -23.79 15.61
CA THR A 71 -2.78 -23.18 16.95
C THR A 71 -3.95 -23.69 17.78
N ALA A 72 -4.93 -24.34 17.13
CA ALA A 72 -6.07 -25.01 17.73
C ALA A 72 -6.47 -26.24 16.88
N PRO A 73 -7.29 -27.17 17.41
CA PRO A 73 -7.75 -28.32 16.63
C PRO A 73 -8.50 -27.93 15.35
N LEU A 74 -8.18 -28.59 14.24
CA LEU A 74 -8.65 -28.19 12.91
C LEU A 74 -8.93 -29.40 12.01
N ALA A 75 -10.08 -29.41 11.33
CA ALA A 75 -10.48 -30.50 10.42
C ALA A 75 -10.35 -30.16 8.92
N ARG A 76 -10.08 -28.90 8.57
CA ARG A 76 -9.90 -28.43 7.19
C ARG A 76 -9.02 -27.19 7.17
N ILE A 77 -8.29 -26.98 6.08
CA ILE A 77 -7.57 -25.71 5.83
C ILE A 77 -8.46 -24.81 4.97
N ALA A 78 -8.41 -23.50 5.20
CA ALA A 78 -9.07 -22.50 4.37
C ALA A 78 -8.06 -21.47 3.87
N VAL A 79 -8.03 -21.29 2.55
CA VAL A 79 -7.27 -20.28 1.82
C VAL A 79 -8.16 -19.68 0.76
N GLU A 80 -7.83 -18.51 0.26
CA GLU A 80 -8.50 -17.88 -0.86
C GLU A 80 -7.78 -18.24 -2.16
N LEU A 81 -8.55 -18.56 -3.20
CA LEU A 81 -8.11 -18.73 -4.58
C LEU A 81 -9.29 -18.39 -5.50
N ASP A 82 -9.09 -17.46 -6.43
CA ASP A 82 -10.14 -17.02 -7.34
C ASP A 82 -10.70 -18.19 -8.18
N ARG A 83 -12.00 -18.13 -8.47
CA ARG A 83 -12.72 -19.22 -9.16
C ARG A 83 -12.39 -19.32 -10.65
N ASN A 84 -11.77 -18.31 -11.22
CA ASN A 84 -11.25 -18.33 -12.59
C ASN A 84 -9.94 -19.14 -12.70
N LEU A 85 -9.44 -19.64 -11.57
CA LEU A 85 -8.33 -20.58 -11.44
C LEU A 85 -8.83 -21.95 -10.96
N PRO A 86 -9.50 -22.74 -11.83
CA PRO A 86 -9.95 -24.09 -11.47
C PRO A 86 -8.83 -24.96 -10.91
N ILE A 87 -9.19 -25.76 -9.90
CA ILE A 87 -8.28 -26.65 -9.19
C ILE A 87 -8.19 -27.97 -9.95
N ASP A 88 -6.99 -28.30 -10.41
CA ASP A 88 -6.67 -29.58 -11.06
C ASP A 88 -6.52 -30.72 -10.05
N GLY A 89 -6.11 -30.38 -8.84
CA GLY A 89 -6.09 -31.31 -7.71
C GLY A 89 -5.36 -30.74 -6.51
N ALA A 90 -5.64 -31.32 -5.34
CA ALA A 90 -5.00 -30.96 -4.09
C ALA A 90 -4.51 -32.21 -3.34
N SER A 91 -3.53 -32.01 -2.46
CA SER A 91 -3.04 -33.05 -1.55
C SER A 91 -2.72 -32.46 -0.18
N VAL A 92 -2.79 -33.30 0.85
CA VAL A 92 -2.39 -33.00 2.23
C VAL A 92 -1.27 -33.95 2.60
N ASP A 93 -0.11 -33.42 2.95
CA ASP A 93 1.09 -34.19 3.33
C ASP A 93 1.44 -35.29 2.31
N GLY A 94 1.29 -34.97 1.02
CA GLY A 94 1.56 -35.87 -0.11
C GLY A 94 0.42 -36.83 -0.46
N VAL A 95 -0.66 -36.88 0.33
CA VAL A 95 -1.83 -37.72 0.08
C VAL A 95 -2.86 -36.95 -0.73
N ALA A 96 -3.20 -37.43 -1.93
CA ALA A 96 -4.19 -36.80 -2.80
C ALA A 96 -5.58 -36.75 -2.14
N LEU A 97 -6.25 -35.60 -2.25
CA LEU A 97 -7.61 -35.42 -1.77
C LEU A 97 -8.62 -35.88 -2.83
N PRO A 98 -9.72 -36.57 -2.44
CA PRO A 98 -10.84 -36.80 -3.34
C PRO A 98 -11.53 -35.47 -3.67
N ALA A 99 -12.18 -35.37 -4.83
CA ALA A 99 -12.88 -34.14 -5.24
C ALA A 99 -13.91 -33.64 -4.20
N ALA A 100 -14.58 -34.56 -3.49
CA ALA A 100 -15.54 -34.22 -2.44
C ALA A 100 -14.93 -33.55 -1.20
N ALA A 101 -13.59 -33.61 -1.03
CA ALA A 101 -12.85 -32.95 0.05
C ALA A 101 -12.37 -31.54 -0.32
N ILE A 102 -12.64 -31.08 -1.55
CA ILE A 102 -12.23 -29.78 -2.08
C ILE A 102 -13.49 -28.97 -2.39
N SER A 103 -13.59 -27.75 -1.86
CA SER A 103 -14.74 -26.88 -2.10
C SER A 103 -14.30 -25.42 -2.23
N ASN A 104 -14.72 -24.75 -3.30
CA ASN A 104 -14.46 -23.32 -3.53
C ASN A 104 -15.74 -22.62 -4.07
N PRO A 105 -16.73 -22.33 -3.21
CA PRO A 105 -18.02 -21.81 -3.66
C PRO A 105 -17.94 -20.36 -4.15
N GLU A 106 -17.13 -19.52 -3.49
CA GLU A 106 -17.13 -18.06 -3.68
C GLU A 106 -15.74 -17.43 -3.78
N GLY A 107 -14.66 -18.23 -3.82
CA GLY A 107 -13.27 -17.74 -3.76
C GLY A 107 -12.52 -18.23 -2.52
N ARG A 108 -13.24 -18.65 -1.46
CA ARG A 108 -12.65 -19.35 -0.32
C ARG A 108 -12.58 -20.85 -0.56
N LEU A 109 -11.37 -21.35 -0.79
CA LEU A 109 -11.02 -22.74 -0.94
C LEU A 109 -10.87 -23.44 0.42
N TYR A 110 -11.71 -24.45 0.63
CA TYR A 110 -11.64 -25.37 1.76
C TYR A 110 -11.05 -26.72 1.33
N LEU A 111 -10.08 -27.20 2.10
CA LEU A 111 -9.43 -28.51 1.92
C LEU A 111 -9.65 -29.35 3.18
N ALA A 112 -10.52 -30.36 3.11
CA ALA A 112 -10.78 -31.24 4.25
C ALA A 112 -9.55 -32.11 4.55
N LEU A 113 -9.12 -32.12 5.81
CA LEU A 113 -7.96 -32.88 6.24
C LEU A 113 -8.35 -34.34 6.45
N PRO A 114 -7.57 -35.32 5.93
CA PRO A 114 -7.85 -36.75 6.14
C PRO A 114 -7.88 -37.14 7.62
N LYS A 115 -7.07 -36.44 8.43
CA LYS A 115 -7.05 -36.53 9.89
C LYS A 115 -7.09 -35.09 10.45
N PRO A 116 -7.93 -34.78 11.44
CA PRO A 116 -7.88 -33.50 12.12
C PRO A 116 -6.50 -33.25 12.75
N LEU A 117 -6.02 -32.02 12.65
CA LEU A 117 -4.82 -31.55 13.33
C LEU A 117 -5.14 -31.19 14.78
N LEU A 118 -4.18 -31.44 15.66
CA LEU A 118 -4.12 -30.91 17.01
C LEU A 118 -3.24 -29.66 17.05
N ALA A 119 -3.39 -28.84 18.10
CA ALA A 119 -2.53 -27.68 18.30
C ALA A 119 -1.04 -28.10 18.35
N GLY A 120 -0.20 -27.37 17.61
CA GLY A 120 1.22 -27.65 17.42
C GLY A 120 1.56 -28.62 16.29
N GLU A 121 0.58 -29.35 15.74
CA GLU A 121 0.81 -30.18 14.55
C GLU A 121 0.97 -29.30 13.29
N ARG A 122 1.82 -29.76 12.38
CA ARG A 122 2.14 -29.09 11.11
C ARG A 122 1.59 -29.90 9.94
N THR A 123 1.09 -29.23 8.91
CA THR A 123 0.65 -29.86 7.65
C THR A 123 1.11 -29.04 6.45
N THR A 124 1.27 -29.71 5.31
CA THR A 124 1.47 -29.07 4.01
C THR A 124 0.32 -29.41 3.08
N VAL A 125 -0.38 -28.39 2.60
CA VAL A 125 -1.37 -28.54 1.53
C VAL A 125 -0.76 -28.12 0.21
N ARG A 126 -0.85 -28.96 -0.81
CA ARG A 126 -0.38 -28.65 -2.18
C ARG A 126 -1.56 -28.54 -3.12
N ILE A 127 -1.64 -27.44 -3.86
CA ILE A 127 -2.77 -27.06 -4.72
C ILE A 127 -2.22 -26.85 -6.13
N ARG A 128 -2.76 -27.60 -7.10
CA ARG A 128 -2.49 -27.42 -8.53
C ARG A 128 -3.71 -26.79 -9.19
N TYR A 129 -3.48 -25.75 -9.98
CA TYR A 129 -4.53 -24.97 -10.60
C TYR A 129 -4.05 -24.38 -11.92
N HIS A 130 -4.98 -23.99 -12.78
CA HIS A 130 -4.68 -23.27 -14.01
C HIS A 130 -5.83 -22.35 -14.37
N GLY A 131 -5.61 -21.38 -15.26
CA GLY A 131 -6.68 -20.56 -15.77
C GLY A 131 -6.19 -19.31 -16.50
N VAL A 132 -7.13 -18.51 -16.95
CA VAL A 132 -6.88 -17.17 -17.51
C VAL A 132 -7.29 -16.18 -16.44
N PRO A 133 -6.37 -15.56 -15.70
CA PRO A 133 -6.72 -14.65 -14.61
C PRO A 133 -7.47 -13.41 -15.11
N HIS A 134 -8.09 -12.68 -14.19
CA HIS A 134 -8.70 -11.40 -14.50
C HIS A 134 -7.67 -10.40 -15.03
N VAL A 135 -8.15 -9.41 -15.80
CA VAL A 135 -7.36 -8.31 -16.33
C VAL A 135 -7.84 -7.00 -15.72
N ALA A 136 -6.91 -6.25 -15.13
CA ALA A 136 -7.20 -4.95 -14.54
C ALA A 136 -7.56 -3.94 -15.64
N LYS A 137 -8.62 -3.17 -15.42
CA LYS A 137 -9.14 -2.18 -16.38
C LYS A 137 -8.43 -0.83 -16.25
N ARG A 138 -8.05 -0.48 -15.04
CA ARG A 138 -7.46 0.80 -14.60
C ARG A 138 -6.43 0.55 -13.49
N ALA A 139 -5.49 -0.36 -13.70
CA ALA A 139 -4.40 -0.57 -12.75
C ALA A 139 -3.65 0.77 -12.47
N PRO A 140 -3.30 1.07 -11.21
CA PRO A 140 -3.45 0.22 -10.03
C PRO A 140 -4.78 0.39 -9.25
N TRP A 141 -5.73 1.19 -9.74
CA TRP A 141 -7.01 1.48 -9.05
C TRP A 141 -8.02 0.32 -9.06
N ASP A 142 -7.74 -0.73 -9.80
CA ASP A 142 -8.32 -2.05 -9.67
C ASP A 142 -7.21 -3.10 -9.83
N GLY A 143 -7.36 -4.20 -9.09
CA GLY A 143 -6.39 -5.28 -8.99
C GLY A 143 -6.72 -6.44 -9.91
N ALA A 144 -5.68 -6.94 -10.59
CA ALA A 144 -5.65 -8.11 -11.45
C ALA A 144 -4.29 -8.17 -12.19
N PHE A 145 -4.18 -9.04 -13.20
CA PHE A 145 -3.07 -8.97 -14.14
C PHE A 145 -3.18 -7.76 -15.06
N VAL A 146 -2.02 -7.19 -15.40
CA VAL A 146 -1.85 -6.24 -16.49
C VAL A 146 -1.06 -6.93 -17.59
N TRP A 147 -1.72 -7.25 -18.70
CA TRP A 147 -1.07 -7.80 -19.89
C TRP A 147 -0.80 -6.67 -20.90
N ALA A 148 0.40 -6.10 -20.86
CA ALA A 148 0.82 -5.04 -21.77
C ALA A 148 1.95 -5.50 -22.70
N ASN A 149 2.34 -4.62 -23.61
CA ASN A 149 3.50 -4.79 -24.46
C ASN A 149 4.38 -3.54 -24.38
N THR A 150 5.69 -3.73 -24.51
CA THR A 150 6.63 -2.65 -24.77
C THR A 150 6.39 -2.03 -26.15
N ALA A 151 7.03 -0.90 -26.44
CA ALA A 151 6.88 -0.21 -27.72
C ALA A 151 7.33 -1.06 -28.94
N ASP A 152 8.27 -1.98 -28.74
CA ASP A 152 8.74 -2.95 -29.74
C ASP A 152 7.94 -4.26 -29.76
N GLY A 153 6.87 -4.35 -28.97
CA GLY A 153 5.91 -5.46 -28.99
C GLY A 153 6.23 -6.63 -28.05
N GLN A 154 7.29 -6.57 -27.26
CA GLN A 154 7.62 -7.62 -26.28
C GLN A 154 6.60 -7.65 -25.14
N PRO A 155 6.27 -8.81 -24.56
CA PRO A 155 5.41 -8.89 -23.39
C PRO A 155 5.95 -8.07 -22.20
N TRP A 156 5.06 -7.30 -21.58
CA TRP A 156 5.32 -6.53 -20.37
C TRP A 156 4.14 -6.71 -19.42
N ILE A 157 4.34 -7.53 -18.40
CA ILE A 157 3.27 -8.07 -17.57
C ILE A 157 3.54 -7.67 -16.12
N ALA A 158 2.50 -7.23 -15.44
CA ALA A 158 2.52 -6.92 -14.03
C ALA A 158 1.28 -7.47 -13.33
N THR A 159 1.30 -7.50 -12.00
CA THR A 159 0.12 -7.73 -11.16
C THR A 159 -0.05 -6.58 -10.19
N THR A 160 -1.27 -6.08 -10.03
CA THR A 160 -1.67 -5.20 -8.92
C THR A 160 -2.77 -5.91 -8.16
N VAL A 161 -2.65 -6.05 -6.84
CA VAL A 161 -3.63 -6.84 -6.05
C VAL A 161 -4.02 -6.16 -4.72
N GLU A 162 -3.61 -4.91 -4.53
CA GLU A 162 -4.07 -4.10 -3.40
C GLU A 162 -5.55 -3.72 -3.65
N GLY A 163 -6.48 -4.46 -3.06
CA GLY A 163 -7.90 -4.33 -3.38
C GLY A 163 -8.60 -5.68 -3.38
N GLU A 164 -8.44 -6.40 -4.47
CA GLU A 164 -9.08 -7.67 -4.80
C GLU A 164 -8.33 -8.86 -4.19
N GLY A 165 -7.04 -8.72 -3.88
CA GLY A 165 -6.31 -9.71 -3.10
C GLY A 165 -5.37 -10.63 -3.89
N CYS A 166 -4.51 -11.31 -3.13
CA CYS A 166 -3.48 -12.21 -3.66
C CYS A 166 -4.03 -13.46 -4.37
N ASP A 167 -5.27 -13.82 -4.06
CA ASP A 167 -5.97 -15.00 -4.56
C ASP A 167 -6.27 -14.93 -6.06
N LEU A 168 -6.05 -13.77 -6.69
CA LEU A 168 -6.09 -13.58 -8.13
C LEU A 168 -4.98 -14.31 -8.91
N PHE A 169 -3.92 -14.78 -8.25
CA PHE A 169 -2.87 -15.55 -8.92
C PHE A 169 -2.19 -16.64 -8.09
N TRP A 170 -2.32 -16.63 -6.76
CA TRP A 170 -1.81 -17.70 -5.90
C TRP A 170 -2.69 -17.94 -4.67
N PRO A 171 -2.80 -19.19 -4.18
CA PRO A 171 -3.61 -19.48 -3.01
C PRO A 171 -3.00 -18.86 -1.73
N CYS A 172 -3.76 -18.06 -1.00
CA CYS A 172 -3.25 -17.28 0.13
C CYS A 172 -4.28 -17.13 1.26
N ILE A 173 -3.93 -16.44 2.36
CA ILE A 173 -4.93 -15.93 3.32
C ILE A 173 -5.10 -14.45 3.00
N ASP A 174 -6.14 -14.10 2.24
CA ASP A 174 -6.31 -12.72 1.73
C ASP A 174 -6.83 -11.75 2.80
N HIS A 175 -5.91 -11.38 3.69
CA HIS A 175 -6.16 -10.50 4.83
C HIS A 175 -4.83 -9.88 5.28
N PRO A 176 -4.79 -8.63 5.81
CA PRO A 176 -3.54 -8.02 6.29
C PRO A 176 -2.75 -8.89 7.29
N MET A 177 -3.46 -9.62 8.16
CA MET A 177 -2.94 -10.63 9.11
C MET A 177 -2.62 -12.03 8.52
N GLY A 178 -2.66 -12.19 7.20
CA GLY A 178 -2.47 -13.45 6.48
C GLY A 178 -1.03 -13.73 6.01
N LYS A 179 -0.05 -12.90 6.41
CA LYS A 179 1.34 -13.00 5.93
C LYS A 179 1.96 -14.39 6.20
N PRO A 180 2.56 -15.07 5.20
CA PRO A 180 3.41 -16.24 5.45
C PRO A 180 4.75 -15.80 6.04
N LYS A 181 5.37 -16.59 6.92
CA LYS A 181 6.70 -16.23 7.46
C LYS A 181 7.79 -16.21 6.37
N LEU A 182 7.65 -17.08 5.37
CA LEU A 182 8.56 -17.20 4.24
C LEU A 182 7.75 -17.47 2.97
N ILE A 183 8.18 -16.91 1.85
CA ILE A 183 7.72 -17.31 0.52
C ILE A 183 8.92 -17.64 -0.37
N ASP A 184 8.81 -18.74 -1.10
CA ASP A 184 9.66 -19.06 -2.24
C ASP A 184 8.80 -18.96 -3.50
N LEU A 185 9.29 -18.22 -4.50
CA LEU A 185 8.62 -18.04 -5.78
C LEU A 185 9.48 -18.67 -6.89
N HIS A 186 8.85 -19.52 -7.70
CA HIS A 186 9.45 -20.17 -8.87
C HIS A 186 8.66 -19.79 -10.12
N ILE A 187 9.03 -18.66 -10.74
CA ILE A 187 8.23 -18.04 -11.80
C ILE A 187 8.80 -18.38 -13.16
N THR A 188 8.02 -19.10 -13.96
CA THR A 188 8.40 -19.63 -15.27
C THR A 188 7.78 -18.83 -16.41
N VAL A 189 8.60 -18.25 -17.28
CA VAL A 189 8.20 -17.36 -18.39
C VAL A 189 8.95 -17.71 -19.68
N PRO A 190 8.43 -17.37 -20.88
CA PRO A 190 9.17 -17.58 -22.12
C PRO A 190 10.50 -16.82 -22.13
N ALA A 191 11.56 -17.44 -22.63
CA ALA A 191 12.79 -16.71 -22.93
C ALA A 191 12.52 -15.70 -24.07
N PRO A 192 13.11 -14.49 -24.05
CA PRO A 192 14.15 -14.03 -23.13
C PRO A 192 13.64 -13.16 -21.96
N LEU A 193 12.37 -13.29 -21.53
CA LEU A 193 11.81 -12.45 -20.48
C LEU A 193 12.53 -12.62 -19.12
N VAL A 194 12.43 -11.59 -18.29
CA VAL A 194 12.99 -11.51 -16.94
C VAL A 194 11.87 -11.33 -15.93
N VAL A 195 11.97 -12.01 -14.79
CA VAL A 195 11.08 -11.83 -13.65
C VAL A 195 11.82 -11.03 -12.57
N ALA A 196 11.32 -9.85 -12.24
CA ALA A 196 11.76 -9.07 -11.08
C ALA A 196 10.84 -9.38 -9.90
N GLY A 197 11.39 -10.01 -8.85
CA GLY A 197 10.61 -10.57 -7.75
C GLY A 197 10.92 -9.98 -6.38
N ASN A 198 10.10 -10.35 -5.40
CA ASN A 198 10.25 -9.98 -3.99
C ASN A 198 11.50 -10.65 -3.35
N GLY A 199 12.07 -10.01 -2.33
CA GLY A 199 13.17 -10.52 -1.52
C GLY A 199 14.48 -10.71 -2.28
N VAL A 200 15.13 -11.86 -2.08
CA VAL A 200 16.45 -12.17 -2.65
C VAL A 200 16.33 -13.13 -3.83
N ALA A 201 17.02 -12.83 -4.93
CA ALA A 201 17.16 -13.77 -6.05
C ALA A 201 18.05 -14.95 -5.63
N THR A 202 17.55 -16.17 -5.78
CA THR A 202 18.28 -17.40 -5.39
C THR A 202 18.78 -18.20 -6.59
N GLY A 203 18.23 -17.94 -7.78
CA GLY A 203 18.64 -18.65 -8.99
C GLY A 203 17.83 -18.26 -10.22
N MET A 204 18.32 -18.71 -11.37
CA MET A 204 17.56 -18.76 -12.62
C MET A 204 18.01 -19.98 -13.42
N THR A 205 17.06 -20.71 -13.98
CA THR A 205 17.32 -21.81 -14.92
C THR A 205 16.62 -21.55 -16.25
N GLU A 206 17.24 -21.96 -17.36
CA GLU A 206 16.65 -21.90 -18.69
C GLU A 206 16.61 -23.30 -19.30
N LYS A 207 15.43 -23.71 -19.78
CA LYS A 207 15.20 -25.01 -20.38
C LYS A 207 14.04 -24.95 -21.38
N ASP A 208 14.22 -25.59 -22.55
CA ASP A 208 13.18 -25.75 -23.57
C ASP A 208 12.51 -24.42 -24.01
N GLY A 209 13.27 -23.31 -24.02
CA GLY A 209 12.78 -21.98 -24.38
C GLY A 209 12.04 -21.24 -23.26
N TRP A 210 12.08 -21.74 -22.03
CA TRP A 210 11.49 -21.12 -20.85
C TRP A 210 12.55 -20.84 -19.79
N ARG A 211 12.37 -19.75 -19.04
CA ARG A 211 13.19 -19.39 -17.88
C ARG A 211 12.37 -19.50 -16.61
N THR A 212 12.92 -20.13 -15.58
CA THR A 212 12.37 -20.13 -14.23
C THR A 212 13.28 -19.28 -13.34
N TYR A 213 12.71 -18.25 -12.73
CA TYR A 213 13.40 -17.37 -11.78
C TYR A 213 12.98 -17.73 -10.35
N ASP A 214 13.98 -17.90 -9.50
CA ASP A 214 13.80 -18.30 -8.10
C ASP A 214 14.03 -17.10 -7.18
N TRP A 215 13.03 -16.80 -6.35
CA TRP A 215 13.05 -15.69 -5.41
C TRP A 215 12.63 -16.16 -4.02
N ARG A 216 13.17 -15.53 -2.98
CA ARG A 216 12.83 -15.82 -1.58
C ARG A 216 12.57 -14.52 -0.82
N ALA A 217 11.41 -14.38 -0.20
CA ALA A 217 11.09 -13.22 0.64
C ALA A 217 10.58 -13.61 2.03
N LYS A 218 10.90 -12.81 3.04
CA LYS A 218 10.46 -12.99 4.43
C LYS A 218 9.25 -12.11 4.75
N ASN A 219 8.25 -12.72 5.38
CA ASN A 219 7.06 -12.03 5.88
C ASN A 219 6.42 -11.01 4.90
N PRO A 220 6.27 -11.31 3.59
CA PRO A 220 5.67 -10.35 2.67
C PRO A 220 4.23 -10.03 3.08
N SER A 221 3.82 -8.77 2.93
CA SER A 221 2.39 -8.47 2.81
C SER A 221 1.81 -9.33 1.69
N THR A 222 0.60 -9.87 1.89
CA THR A 222 0.00 -10.80 0.91
C THR A 222 -0.24 -10.11 -0.43
N TYR A 223 -0.75 -8.88 -0.42
CA TYR A 223 -0.83 -8.03 -1.62
C TYR A 223 0.53 -7.52 -2.11
N GLY A 224 1.54 -7.54 -1.24
CA GLY A 224 2.91 -7.11 -1.55
C GLY A 224 3.68 -8.10 -2.43
N VAL A 225 3.21 -9.34 -2.57
CA VAL A 225 3.76 -10.31 -3.52
C VAL A 225 3.31 -9.94 -4.93
N SER A 226 4.25 -9.81 -5.87
CA SER A 226 3.93 -9.40 -7.24
C SER A 226 4.70 -10.18 -8.30
N LEU A 227 4.11 -10.23 -9.50
CA LEU A 227 4.76 -10.69 -10.71
C LEU A 227 5.09 -9.47 -11.57
N ASN A 228 6.38 -9.22 -11.81
CA ASN A 228 6.81 -8.19 -12.75
C ASN A 228 7.69 -8.86 -13.81
N ILE A 229 7.16 -8.95 -15.03
CA ILE A 229 7.73 -9.75 -16.12
C ILE A 229 7.90 -8.86 -17.34
N GLY A 230 9.12 -8.81 -17.89
CA GLY A 230 9.40 -7.97 -19.04
C GLY A 230 10.81 -8.18 -19.59
N PRO A 231 11.16 -7.49 -20.68
CA PRO A 231 12.51 -7.49 -21.24
C PRO A 231 13.42 -6.56 -20.41
N TYR A 232 13.58 -6.85 -19.12
CA TYR A 232 14.30 -5.96 -18.20
C TYR A 232 15.82 -6.06 -18.34
N GLU A 233 16.49 -4.92 -18.15
CA GLU A 233 17.89 -4.82 -17.75
C GLU A 233 17.96 -4.42 -16.27
N VAL A 234 19.13 -4.60 -15.63
CA VAL A 234 19.31 -4.38 -14.19
C VAL A 234 20.41 -3.37 -13.91
N LEU A 235 20.07 -2.30 -13.19
CA LEU A 235 21.05 -1.49 -12.47
C LEU A 235 21.21 -2.05 -11.06
N ALA A 236 22.47 -2.11 -10.60
CA ALA A 236 22.83 -2.64 -9.30
C ALA A 236 23.83 -1.73 -8.61
N GLY A 237 23.69 -1.63 -7.29
CA GLY A 237 24.57 -0.90 -6.41
C GLY A 237 24.36 -1.35 -4.98
N ASP A 238 25.07 -0.72 -4.06
CA ASP A 238 25.01 -0.99 -2.63
C ASP A 238 24.85 0.33 -1.88
N TYR A 239 23.98 0.35 -0.87
CA TYR A 239 23.80 1.47 0.03
C TYR A 239 24.42 1.14 1.40
N VAL A 240 25.32 1.99 1.88
CA VAL A 240 25.91 1.88 3.21
C VAL A 240 24.97 2.54 4.21
N SER A 241 24.21 1.73 4.96
CA SER A 241 23.20 2.20 5.89
C SER A 241 23.80 3.02 7.04
N ARG A 242 23.02 3.99 7.52
CA ARG A 242 23.31 4.75 8.76
C ARG A 242 23.37 3.86 10.00
N TYR A 243 22.88 2.61 9.90
CA TYR A 243 22.87 1.61 10.95
C TYR A 243 23.97 0.55 10.80
N GLY A 244 24.91 0.75 9.87
CA GLY A 244 26.16 -0.01 9.78
C GLY A 244 26.12 -1.29 8.92
N ASN A 245 24.96 -1.68 8.40
CA ASN A 245 24.83 -2.74 7.40
C ASN A 245 24.89 -2.18 5.97
N THR A 246 25.08 -3.07 4.98
CA THR A 246 25.03 -2.73 3.56
C THR A 246 23.76 -3.32 2.96
N ILE A 247 23.02 -2.51 2.19
CA ILE A 247 21.75 -2.89 1.58
C ILE A 247 21.92 -2.95 0.06
N PRO A 248 21.66 -4.09 -0.60
CA PRO A 248 21.67 -4.18 -2.05
C PRO A 248 20.59 -3.29 -2.67
N LEU A 249 20.97 -2.46 -3.63
CA LEU A 249 20.05 -1.67 -4.46
C LEU A 249 19.90 -2.33 -5.82
N ARG A 250 18.66 -2.53 -6.29
CA ARG A 250 18.39 -3.10 -7.61
C ARG A 250 17.28 -2.36 -8.31
N TYR A 251 17.47 -2.08 -9.60
CA TYR A 251 16.41 -1.52 -10.44
C TYR A 251 16.30 -2.30 -11.76
N TRP A 252 15.13 -2.92 -11.96
CA TRP A 252 14.76 -3.57 -13.22
C TRP A 252 14.04 -2.55 -14.10
N TYR A 253 14.70 -2.09 -15.16
CA TYR A 253 14.15 -1.11 -16.10
C TYR A 253 13.96 -1.73 -17.47
N LEU A 254 13.03 -1.21 -18.27
CA LEU A 254 12.80 -1.73 -19.61
C LEU A 254 14.02 -1.50 -20.49
N LYS A 255 14.48 -2.56 -21.15
CA LYS A 255 15.54 -2.45 -22.16
C LYS A 255 15.12 -1.45 -23.24
N GLY A 256 16.01 -0.51 -23.54
CA GLY A 256 15.74 0.57 -24.48
C GLY A 256 17.00 1.13 -25.13
N ASP A 257 16.89 2.35 -25.66
CA ASP A 257 18.04 3.09 -26.19
C ASP A 257 18.89 3.71 -25.07
N ALA A 258 19.96 4.40 -25.46
CA ALA A 258 20.86 5.06 -24.52
C ALA A 258 20.17 6.15 -23.67
N GLU A 259 19.10 6.78 -24.16
CA GLU A 259 18.36 7.80 -23.42
C GLU A 259 17.46 7.17 -22.35
N SER A 260 16.83 6.02 -22.64
CA SER A 260 16.14 5.22 -21.62
C SER A 260 17.09 4.80 -20.51
N GLY A 261 18.29 4.33 -20.84
CA GLY A 261 19.32 3.98 -19.85
C GLY A 261 19.75 5.16 -18.96
N LYS A 262 19.89 6.37 -19.52
CA LYS A 262 20.20 7.58 -18.73
C LYS A 262 19.07 7.96 -17.78
N LYS A 263 17.81 7.86 -18.22
CA LYS A 263 16.65 8.13 -17.37
C LYS A 263 16.56 7.13 -16.22
N ALA A 264 16.81 5.84 -16.52
CA ALA A 264 16.85 4.79 -15.51
C ALA A 264 17.96 5.05 -14.48
N GLN A 265 19.17 5.41 -14.93
CA GLN A 265 20.26 5.79 -14.04
C GLN A 265 19.90 7.00 -13.16
N GLY A 266 19.30 8.05 -13.73
CA GLY A 266 18.88 9.22 -12.97
C GLY A 266 17.78 8.95 -11.93
N LEU A 267 16.96 7.91 -12.12
CA LEU A 267 16.04 7.43 -11.08
C LEU A 267 16.78 6.59 -10.03
N PHE A 268 17.70 5.72 -10.45
CA PHE A 268 18.52 4.90 -9.56
C PHE A 268 19.38 5.73 -8.61
N ASP A 269 19.93 6.85 -9.09
CA ASP A 269 20.66 7.84 -8.27
C ASP A 269 19.76 8.47 -7.18
N GLU A 270 18.44 8.42 -7.39
CA GLU A 270 17.33 8.65 -6.45
C GLU A 270 17.43 7.93 -5.10
N PHE A 271 17.83 6.67 -5.17
CA PHE A 271 17.52 5.66 -4.17
C PHE A 271 18.24 5.95 -2.85
N THR A 272 19.52 6.31 -2.95
CA THR A 272 20.38 6.57 -1.79
C THR A 272 19.90 7.80 -1.00
N PRO A 273 19.69 8.99 -1.60
CA PRO A 273 19.13 10.14 -0.88
C PRO A 273 17.78 9.89 -0.21
N MET A 274 16.91 9.08 -0.84
CA MET A 274 15.62 8.72 -0.24
C MET A 274 15.80 7.80 0.98
N LEU A 275 16.63 6.76 0.86
CA LEU A 275 16.95 5.86 1.98
C LEU A 275 17.59 6.64 3.15
N ASP A 276 18.53 7.54 2.85
CA ASP A 276 19.16 8.42 3.84
C ASP A 276 18.12 9.23 4.63
N PHE A 277 17.13 9.78 3.93
CA PHE A 277 16.05 10.55 4.55
C PHE A 277 15.19 9.68 5.48
N PHE A 278 14.71 8.53 5.00
CA PHE A 278 13.88 7.65 5.81
C PHE A 278 14.66 7.08 7.01
N GLU A 279 15.92 6.69 6.83
CA GLU A 279 16.76 6.21 7.93
C GLU A 279 17.06 7.27 8.98
N ALA A 280 17.20 8.54 8.57
CA ALA A 280 17.39 9.67 9.48
C ALA A 280 16.12 10.05 10.26
N ARG A 281 14.93 9.95 9.63
CA ARG A 281 13.66 10.35 10.24
C ARG A 281 13.02 9.22 11.04
N ILE A 282 12.95 8.04 10.46
CA ILE A 282 12.19 6.91 10.97
C ILE A 282 13.12 5.91 11.62
N GLY A 283 13.92 5.18 10.86
CA GLY A 283 14.67 4.04 11.38
C GLY A 283 15.32 3.23 10.27
N PRO A 284 16.06 2.16 10.59
CA PRO A 284 16.75 1.34 9.60
C PRO A 284 15.78 0.83 8.52
N TYR A 285 16.23 0.74 7.27
CA TYR A 285 15.44 0.09 6.23
C TYR A 285 15.03 -1.32 6.67
N PRO A 286 13.72 -1.66 6.72
CA PRO A 286 13.27 -2.87 7.40
C PRO A 286 13.75 -4.19 6.78
N PHE A 287 13.99 -4.19 5.46
CA PHE A 287 14.36 -5.39 4.68
C PHE A 287 15.83 -5.35 4.26
N GLY A 288 16.69 -4.80 5.13
CA GLY A 288 18.12 -4.62 4.84
C GLY A 288 18.94 -5.90 4.67
N ASP A 289 18.38 -7.07 5.02
CA ASP A 289 18.94 -8.39 4.74
C ASP A 289 18.44 -9.01 3.44
N GLU A 290 17.58 -8.31 2.70
CA GLU A 290 17.10 -8.67 1.37
C GLU A 290 17.62 -7.68 0.32
N LYS A 291 16.81 -6.68 -0.06
CA LYS A 291 17.18 -5.61 -0.99
C LYS A 291 16.22 -4.43 -0.88
N MET A 292 16.67 -3.26 -1.31
CA MET A 292 15.77 -2.21 -1.80
C MET A 292 15.70 -2.35 -3.33
N GLY A 293 14.52 -2.71 -3.83
CA GLY A 293 14.30 -3.02 -5.24
C GLY A 293 13.19 -2.17 -5.84
N VAL A 294 13.35 -1.83 -7.12
CA VAL A 294 12.34 -1.12 -7.92
C VAL A 294 12.22 -1.82 -9.27
N VAL A 295 11.04 -1.79 -9.88
CA VAL A 295 10.81 -2.34 -11.22
C VAL A 295 9.94 -1.42 -12.07
N GLU A 296 10.30 -1.23 -13.34
CA GLU A 296 9.49 -0.45 -14.28
C GLU A 296 8.22 -1.22 -14.68
N THR A 297 7.05 -0.62 -14.49
CA THR A 297 5.74 -1.28 -14.66
C THR A 297 4.80 -0.56 -15.64
N PRO A 298 3.84 -1.29 -16.26
CA PRO A 298 2.85 -0.71 -17.18
C PRO A 298 1.77 0.12 -16.47
N HIS A 299 1.67 0.02 -15.14
CA HIS A 299 0.80 0.82 -14.28
C HIS A 299 1.62 1.83 -13.47
N LEU A 300 0.94 2.79 -12.84
CA LEU A 300 1.56 3.96 -12.20
C LEU A 300 2.59 3.61 -11.11
N GLY A 301 2.17 2.96 -10.03
CA GLY A 301 3.00 2.59 -8.88
C GLY A 301 2.29 1.55 -8.01
N MET A 302 3.03 0.90 -7.11
CA MET A 302 2.54 0.01 -6.04
C MET A 302 3.71 -0.39 -5.12
N GLU A 303 3.48 -0.44 -3.82
CA GLU A 303 4.51 -0.66 -2.79
C GLU A 303 4.90 -2.12 -2.54
N HIS A 304 4.93 -2.95 -3.58
CA HIS A 304 5.27 -4.36 -3.44
C HIS A 304 6.59 -4.55 -2.70
N GLN A 305 6.55 -5.26 -1.56
CA GLN A 305 7.66 -5.34 -0.60
C GLN A 305 8.99 -5.69 -1.28
N THR A 306 10.00 -4.84 -1.09
CA THR A 306 11.36 -4.94 -1.68
C THR A 306 11.45 -4.87 -3.22
N ILE A 307 10.35 -4.58 -3.92
CA ILE A 307 10.28 -4.51 -5.39
C ILE A 307 9.21 -3.52 -5.85
N ASN A 308 9.31 -2.26 -5.40
CA ASN A 308 8.34 -1.22 -5.68
C ASN A 308 8.11 -1.05 -7.19
N ALA A 309 6.85 -1.07 -7.60
CA ALA A 309 6.45 -0.86 -8.98
C ALA A 309 6.56 0.62 -9.36
N TYR A 310 7.04 0.89 -10.57
CA TYR A 310 7.34 2.25 -11.03
C TYR A 310 6.94 2.46 -12.50
N GLY A 311 5.94 3.31 -12.72
CA GLY A 311 5.43 3.69 -14.04
C GLY A 311 5.25 5.20 -14.22
N ASN A 312 5.87 6.03 -13.38
CA ASN A 312 5.85 7.50 -13.49
C ASN A 312 6.69 8.06 -14.65
N LYS A 313 7.26 7.19 -15.51
CA LYS A 313 7.98 7.56 -16.74
C LYS A 313 9.12 8.56 -16.52
N TYR A 314 9.81 8.47 -15.38
CA TYR A 314 10.97 9.31 -15.05
C TYR A 314 10.61 10.79 -14.84
N LEU A 315 9.32 11.12 -14.65
CA LEU A 315 8.84 12.48 -14.47
C LEU A 315 9.13 12.98 -13.06
N LYS A 316 9.99 13.99 -12.96
CA LYS A 316 10.24 14.69 -11.70
C LYS A 316 9.10 15.66 -11.38
N SER A 317 8.82 15.82 -10.10
CA SER A 317 8.00 16.92 -9.62
C SER A 317 8.68 18.27 -9.93
N PRO A 318 7.95 19.41 -9.86
CA PRO A 318 8.57 20.74 -9.97
C PRO A 318 9.68 21.01 -8.94
N TYR A 319 9.77 20.19 -7.90
CA TYR A 319 10.80 20.29 -6.86
C TYR A 319 12.06 19.45 -7.17
N GLY A 320 12.06 18.69 -8.27
CA GLY A 320 13.25 17.98 -8.77
C GLY A 320 13.54 16.66 -8.05
N TYR A 321 12.51 15.91 -7.67
CA TYR A 321 12.60 14.52 -7.21
C TYR A 321 11.42 13.72 -7.78
N ASP A 322 11.54 12.41 -7.84
CA ASP A 322 10.42 11.54 -8.21
C ASP A 322 9.46 11.36 -7.02
N TRP A 323 8.31 12.03 -7.10
CA TRP A 323 7.33 12.04 -6.01
C TRP A 323 6.68 10.68 -5.81
N LEU A 324 6.46 9.93 -6.90
CA LEU A 324 5.81 8.63 -6.83
C LEU A 324 6.76 7.65 -6.16
N LEU A 325 7.98 7.47 -6.66
CA LEU A 325 8.92 6.53 -6.08
C LEU A 325 9.18 6.80 -4.59
N HIS A 326 9.27 8.08 -4.21
CA HIS A 326 9.43 8.44 -2.80
C HIS A 326 8.22 7.99 -1.94
N HIS A 327 7.00 8.11 -2.48
CA HIS A 327 5.79 7.64 -1.79
C HIS A 327 5.78 6.11 -1.70
N GLU A 328 6.00 5.41 -2.80
CA GLU A 328 6.06 3.94 -2.81
C GLU A 328 7.12 3.42 -1.82
N LEU A 329 8.31 4.02 -1.81
CA LEU A 329 9.39 3.63 -0.90
C LEU A 329 9.01 3.83 0.58
N SER A 330 8.15 4.80 0.87
CA SER A 330 7.72 5.07 2.25
C SER A 330 6.97 3.88 2.87
N HIS A 331 6.27 3.11 2.05
CA HIS A 331 5.50 1.96 2.48
C HIS A 331 6.36 0.76 2.91
N GLU A 332 7.66 0.78 2.62
CA GLU A 332 8.59 -0.18 3.21
C GLU A 332 8.56 -0.09 4.75
N TRP A 333 8.36 1.12 5.29
CA TRP A 333 8.06 1.34 6.71
C TRP A 333 6.55 1.32 7.00
N PHE A 334 5.73 1.98 6.17
CA PHE A 334 4.29 2.20 6.39
C PHE A 334 3.42 1.38 5.43
N GLY A 335 3.40 0.07 5.61
CA GLY A 335 2.66 -0.88 4.76
C GLY A 335 3.23 -2.28 4.91
N ASN A 336 4.54 -2.38 4.68
CA ASN A 336 5.25 -3.66 4.68
C ASN A 336 5.75 -4.04 6.08
N GLN A 337 6.60 -3.20 6.70
CA GLN A 337 7.09 -3.43 8.07
C GLN A 337 6.01 -3.21 9.13
N MET A 338 5.30 -2.08 9.06
CA MET A 338 4.08 -1.85 9.83
C MET A 338 2.91 -1.91 8.88
N THR A 339 2.11 -2.97 8.99
CA THR A 339 0.86 -3.11 8.26
C THR A 339 -0.31 -2.73 9.16
N ASN A 340 -1.44 -2.35 8.56
CA ASN A 340 -2.68 -2.09 9.26
C ASN A 340 -3.26 -3.41 9.81
N ALA A 341 -3.89 -3.37 10.98
CA ALA A 341 -4.57 -4.52 11.57
C ALA A 341 -5.91 -4.82 10.89
N ASP A 342 -6.56 -3.77 10.38
CA ASP A 342 -7.85 -3.74 9.68
C ASP A 342 -7.81 -2.65 8.61
N TRP A 343 -8.59 -2.75 7.53
CA TRP A 343 -8.61 -1.70 6.50
C TRP A 343 -9.11 -0.34 7.03
N ASP A 344 -9.91 -0.32 8.10
CA ASP A 344 -10.30 0.94 8.79
C ASP A 344 -9.08 1.74 9.31
N ASP A 345 -7.92 1.08 9.45
CA ASP A 345 -6.64 1.67 9.86
C ASP A 345 -5.73 2.05 8.68
N MET A 346 -6.19 1.95 7.43
CA MET A 346 -5.38 2.19 6.21
C MET A 346 -4.73 3.58 6.15
N TRP A 347 -5.33 4.59 6.81
CA TRP A 347 -4.72 5.91 6.90
C TRP A 347 -3.32 5.90 7.56
N LEU A 348 -2.97 4.87 8.34
CA LEU A 348 -1.63 4.70 8.90
C LEU A 348 -0.58 4.44 7.82
N HIS A 349 -0.95 3.83 6.70
CA HIS A 349 -0.08 3.67 5.54
C HIS A 349 -0.02 5.00 4.80
N GLU A 350 -1.19 5.44 4.35
CA GLU A 350 -1.28 6.49 3.36
C GLU A 350 -1.04 7.89 3.91
N GLY A 351 -1.51 8.14 5.13
CA GLY A 351 -1.28 9.40 5.82
C GLY A 351 0.19 9.60 6.14
N PHE A 352 0.88 8.56 6.64
CA PHE A 352 2.31 8.64 6.94
C PHE A 352 3.13 8.74 5.66
N GLY A 353 2.87 7.89 4.66
CA GLY A 353 3.57 7.94 3.38
C GLY A 353 3.40 9.28 2.67
N SER A 354 2.20 9.86 2.71
CA SER A 354 1.91 11.20 2.20
C SER A 354 2.61 12.32 2.99
N TYR A 355 2.79 12.14 4.30
CA TYR A 355 3.45 13.14 5.14
C TYR A 355 4.98 13.13 5.01
N MET A 356 5.57 12.00 4.62
CA MET A 356 7.00 11.94 4.37
C MET A 356 7.41 12.79 3.15
N GLN A 357 6.53 12.98 2.17
CA GLN A 357 6.81 13.80 0.98
C GLN A 357 7.10 15.28 1.30
N PRO A 358 6.26 16.04 2.03
CA PRO A 358 6.60 17.39 2.42
C PRO A 358 7.84 17.44 3.32
N LEU A 359 8.02 16.48 4.24
CA LEU A 359 9.23 16.43 5.07
C LEU A 359 10.52 16.21 4.26
N TYR A 360 10.46 15.42 3.19
CA TYR A 360 11.57 15.24 2.25
C TYR A 360 11.80 16.50 1.42
N LEU A 361 10.74 17.18 0.98
CA LEU A 361 10.88 18.49 0.35
C LEU A 361 11.54 19.51 1.28
N GLN A 362 11.24 19.46 2.58
CA GLN A 362 11.90 20.31 3.56
C GLN A 362 13.41 20.04 3.60
N SER A 363 13.86 18.78 3.54
CA SER A 363 15.30 18.45 3.51
C SER A 363 15.95 18.82 2.18
N LEU A 364 15.24 18.68 1.06
CA LEU A 364 15.78 18.97 -0.27
C LEU A 364 15.80 20.46 -0.63
N ARG A 365 14.78 21.23 -0.20
CA ARG A 365 14.48 22.58 -0.72
C ARG A 365 14.11 23.58 0.37
N GLY A 366 14.05 23.17 1.63
CA GLY A 366 13.75 24.04 2.76
C GLY A 366 12.26 24.39 2.89
N GLU A 367 12.00 25.40 3.72
CA GLU A 367 10.67 25.68 4.27
C GLU A 367 9.62 26.08 3.22
N MET A 368 10.00 26.81 2.17
CA MET A 368 9.05 27.27 1.16
C MET A 368 8.40 26.09 0.42
N ALA A 369 9.20 25.10 -0.01
CA ALA A 369 8.69 23.93 -0.73
C ALA A 369 7.85 23.04 0.19
N PHE A 370 8.27 22.89 1.45
CA PHE A 370 7.52 22.20 2.50
C PHE A 370 6.11 22.77 2.67
N GLN A 371 6.01 24.08 2.87
CA GLN A 371 4.73 24.76 3.06
C GLN A 371 3.86 24.74 1.79
N ALA A 372 4.48 24.85 0.61
CA ALA A 372 3.76 24.77 -0.65
C ALA A 372 3.11 23.38 -0.86
N GLU A 373 3.81 22.30 -0.53
CA GLU A 373 3.24 20.94 -0.63
C GLU A 373 2.14 20.69 0.41
N LEU A 374 2.32 21.14 1.66
CA LEU A 374 1.26 21.06 2.68
C LEU A 374 0.01 21.86 2.26
N PHE A 375 0.19 23.03 1.65
CA PHE A 375 -0.93 23.82 1.15
C PHE A 375 -1.64 23.10 -0.01
N LYS A 376 -0.90 22.50 -0.94
CA LYS A 376 -1.46 21.69 -2.03
C LYS A 376 -2.28 20.50 -1.48
N GLN A 377 -1.78 19.79 -0.47
CA GLN A 377 -2.53 18.73 0.20
C GLN A 377 -3.83 19.28 0.82
N ARG A 378 -3.77 20.46 1.46
CA ARG A 378 -4.95 21.11 2.06
C ARG A 378 -6.02 21.45 1.03
N GLN A 379 -5.62 21.86 -0.18
CA GLN A 379 -6.54 22.12 -1.29
C GLN A 379 -7.25 20.86 -1.82
N ALA A 380 -6.72 19.67 -1.52
CA ALA A 380 -7.27 18.41 -2.00
C ALA A 380 -8.29 17.77 -1.04
N ILE A 381 -8.38 18.22 0.21
CA ILE A 381 -9.29 17.65 1.22
C ILE A 381 -10.75 17.75 0.78
N LYS A 382 -11.53 16.67 0.99
CA LYS A 382 -12.97 16.62 0.71
C LYS A 382 -13.84 16.62 1.97
N ASN A 383 -13.38 15.99 3.06
CA ASN A 383 -14.08 15.83 4.33
C ASN A 383 -15.50 15.25 4.23
N GLN A 384 -15.70 14.24 3.37
CA GLN A 384 -17.02 13.63 3.17
C GLN A 384 -17.37 12.57 4.24
N ALA A 385 -16.34 11.88 4.76
CA ALA A 385 -16.46 10.83 5.76
C ALA A 385 -15.36 11.00 6.84
N PRO A 386 -15.52 10.42 8.04
CA PRO A 386 -14.42 10.31 8.99
C PRO A 386 -13.30 9.44 8.40
N ILE A 387 -12.06 9.67 8.85
CA ILE A 387 -10.91 8.85 8.43
C ILE A 387 -11.02 7.43 8.99
N VAL A 388 -11.53 7.31 10.22
CA VAL A 388 -11.70 6.04 10.93
C VAL A 388 -13.16 5.89 11.33
N SER A 389 -13.77 4.78 10.94
CA SER A 389 -15.18 4.49 11.22
C SER A 389 -15.41 3.83 12.59
N GLY A 390 -14.37 3.20 13.15
CA GLY A 390 -14.41 2.46 14.40
C GLY A 390 -15.02 1.06 14.25
N LYS A 391 -15.12 0.54 13.03
CA LYS A 391 -15.67 -0.77 12.68
C LYS A 391 -14.78 -1.41 11.63
N THR A 392 -14.72 -2.74 11.60
CA THR A 392 -14.02 -3.46 10.52
C THR A 392 -14.58 -3.07 9.16
N GLN A 393 -13.68 -2.72 8.25
CA GLN A 393 -13.98 -2.34 6.87
C GLN A 393 -13.34 -3.31 5.88
N ARG A 394 -13.90 -3.36 4.67
CA ARG A 394 -13.19 -3.88 3.51
C ARG A 394 -12.50 -2.73 2.81
N ILE A 395 -11.46 -3.02 2.03
CA ILE A 395 -10.59 -2.00 1.44
C ILE A 395 -11.36 -0.99 0.57
N GLN A 396 -12.27 -1.44 -0.29
CA GLN A 396 -13.04 -0.54 -1.15
C GLN A 396 -13.99 0.38 -0.38
N ASP A 397 -14.46 -0.06 0.80
CA ASP A 397 -15.34 0.73 1.66
C ASP A 397 -14.56 1.91 2.30
N VAL A 398 -13.21 1.87 2.26
CA VAL A 398 -12.31 2.93 2.70
C VAL A 398 -11.90 3.84 1.53
N TYR A 399 -11.47 3.26 0.41
CA TYR A 399 -10.94 4.00 -0.75
C TYR A 399 -12.01 4.69 -1.61
N GLU A 400 -13.24 4.18 -1.63
CA GLU A 400 -14.32 4.74 -2.48
C GLU A 400 -15.21 5.70 -1.69
N SER A 401 -15.12 7.00 -2.00
CA SER A 401 -16.01 8.01 -1.41
C SER A 401 -17.48 7.77 -1.77
N GLU A 402 -17.76 7.16 -2.92
CA GLU A 402 -19.10 6.75 -3.35
C GLU A 402 -19.72 5.68 -2.43
N ARG A 403 -18.90 4.88 -1.74
CA ARG A 403 -19.32 3.91 -0.72
C ARG A 403 -19.43 4.51 0.68
N GLY A 404 -19.17 5.81 0.82
CA GLY A 404 -19.14 6.50 2.12
C GLY A 404 -17.80 6.42 2.84
N GLY A 405 -16.74 5.96 2.16
CA GLY A 405 -15.38 5.94 2.69
C GLY A 405 -14.69 7.31 2.65
N PRO A 406 -13.60 7.49 3.42
CA PRO A 406 -12.77 8.70 3.38
C PRO A 406 -12.08 8.94 2.03
N GLY A 407 -11.85 7.91 1.23
CA GLY A 407 -11.16 7.99 -0.05
C GLY A 407 -9.83 8.73 0.07
N ASN A 408 -9.55 9.67 -0.84
CA ASN A 408 -8.29 10.41 -0.87
C ASN A 408 -7.95 11.17 0.44
N ASP A 409 -8.90 11.37 1.36
CA ASP A 409 -8.61 12.01 2.65
C ASP A 409 -7.68 11.15 3.53
N ILE A 410 -7.62 9.82 3.38
CA ILE A 410 -6.65 8.98 4.11
C ILE A 410 -5.19 9.39 3.82
N TYR A 411 -4.93 9.94 2.63
CA TYR A 411 -3.66 10.50 2.21
C TYR A 411 -3.50 11.94 2.72
N VAL A 412 -4.29 12.87 2.17
CA VAL A 412 -4.02 14.31 2.30
C VAL A 412 -4.46 14.87 3.65
N LYS A 413 -5.60 14.42 4.18
CA LYS A 413 -6.03 14.78 5.53
C LYS A 413 -5.22 14.00 6.55
N GLY A 414 -4.94 12.72 6.34
CA GLY A 414 -4.03 11.92 7.17
C GLY A 414 -2.67 12.61 7.37
N SER A 415 -2.04 13.06 6.29
CA SER A 415 -0.78 13.80 6.33
C SER A 415 -0.87 15.10 7.15
N LEU A 416 -1.93 15.90 6.95
CA LEU A 416 -2.11 17.17 7.68
C LEU A 416 -2.47 16.97 9.16
N ILE A 417 -3.12 15.85 9.51
CA ILE A 417 -3.32 15.44 10.91
C ILE A 417 -1.98 15.15 11.55
N LEU A 418 -1.11 14.37 10.89
CA LEU A 418 0.24 14.08 11.39
C LEU A 418 1.10 15.34 11.49
N HIS A 419 0.97 16.27 10.55
CA HIS A 419 1.61 17.57 10.62
C HIS A 419 1.16 18.36 11.86
N THR A 420 -0.15 18.42 12.09
CA THR A 420 -0.72 19.12 13.26
C THR A 420 -0.28 18.44 14.55
N LEU A 421 -0.29 17.10 14.61
CA LEU A 421 0.17 16.32 15.75
C LEU A 421 1.63 16.62 16.08
N ARG A 422 2.53 16.59 15.07
CA ARG A 422 3.95 16.91 15.26
C ARG A 422 4.15 18.31 15.83
N ASN A 423 3.42 19.31 15.35
CA ASN A 423 3.48 20.67 15.91
C ASN A 423 2.95 20.74 17.35
N LEU A 424 1.95 19.93 17.68
CA LEU A 424 1.33 19.88 19.00
C LEU A 424 2.24 19.20 20.05
N VAL A 425 2.86 18.06 19.72
CA VAL A 425 3.65 17.23 20.65
C VAL A 425 5.16 17.45 20.54
N GLY A 426 5.61 18.09 19.47
CA GLY A 426 7.02 18.29 19.15
C GLY A 426 7.65 17.11 18.38
N ASP A 427 8.75 17.40 17.68
CA ASP A 427 9.45 16.45 16.81
C ASP A 427 9.88 15.17 17.53
N ASP A 428 10.46 15.30 18.71
CA ASP A 428 11.01 14.19 19.48
C ASP A 428 9.92 13.18 19.87
N ALA A 429 8.82 13.65 20.48
CA ALA A 429 7.68 12.80 20.82
C ALA A 429 7.04 12.17 19.56
N PHE A 430 6.89 12.95 18.47
CA PHE A 430 6.32 12.45 17.23
C PHE A 430 7.15 11.30 16.63
N PHE A 431 8.45 11.50 16.43
CA PHE A 431 9.29 10.47 15.81
C PHE A 431 9.56 9.27 16.73
N ARG A 432 9.56 9.43 18.07
CA ARG A 432 9.53 8.29 19.00
C ARG A 432 8.26 7.46 18.82
N ALA A 433 7.09 8.12 18.77
CA ALA A 433 5.82 7.44 18.53
C ALA A 433 5.81 6.72 17.17
N THR A 434 6.32 7.35 16.11
CA THR A 434 6.43 6.73 14.79
C THR A 434 7.34 5.49 14.82
N ARG A 435 8.53 5.57 15.42
CA ARG A 435 9.44 4.42 15.56
C ARG A 435 8.80 3.27 16.32
N ARG A 436 8.15 3.58 17.44
CA ARG A 436 7.51 2.54 18.25
C ARG A 436 6.33 1.89 17.53
N MET A 437 5.57 2.64 16.73
CA MET A 437 4.54 2.05 15.87
C MET A 437 5.18 1.13 14.82
N VAL A 438 6.24 1.58 14.14
CA VAL A 438 6.87 0.83 13.05
C VAL A 438 7.62 -0.43 13.52
N TYR A 439 8.35 -0.33 14.63
CA TYR A 439 9.27 -1.38 15.09
C TYR A 439 8.90 -2.01 16.43
N GLY A 440 7.95 -1.44 17.17
CA GLY A 440 7.66 -1.83 18.55
C GLY A 440 8.66 -1.29 19.57
N THR A 441 9.67 -0.53 19.12
CA THR A 441 10.74 0.07 19.93
C THR A 441 11.14 1.43 19.35
N GLU A 442 11.68 2.30 20.20
CA GLU A 442 12.23 3.59 19.79
C GLU A 442 13.67 3.50 19.28
N THR A 443 14.34 2.37 19.54
CA THR A 443 15.75 2.11 19.21
C THR A 443 15.90 0.86 18.35
N PRO A 444 15.31 0.85 17.13
CA PRO A 444 15.38 -0.30 16.24
C PRO A 444 16.82 -0.62 15.83
N VAL A 445 17.16 -1.91 15.80
CA VAL A 445 18.44 -2.43 15.32
C VAL A 445 18.15 -3.33 14.11
N PRO A 446 18.87 -3.16 12.98
CA PRO A 446 18.69 -4.01 11.79
C PRO A 446 18.64 -5.50 12.15
N GLY A 447 17.61 -6.20 11.65
CA GLY A 447 17.41 -7.64 11.88
C GLY A 447 16.89 -8.03 13.27
N GLN A 448 16.65 -7.07 14.17
CA GLN A 448 16.13 -7.33 15.54
C GLN A 448 14.71 -6.78 15.76
N PHE A 449 13.92 -6.75 14.71
CA PHE A 449 12.49 -6.44 14.75
C PHE A 449 11.73 -7.42 13.85
N GLN A 450 10.43 -7.50 14.05
CA GLN A 450 9.52 -8.30 13.23
C GLN A 450 8.43 -7.37 12.67
N PRO A 451 7.77 -7.75 11.57
CA PRO A 451 6.62 -7.00 11.09
C PRO A 451 5.54 -6.86 12.16
N ARG A 452 4.82 -5.74 12.12
CA ARG A 452 3.79 -5.40 13.09
C ARG A 452 2.46 -5.14 12.40
N TRP A 453 1.39 -5.47 13.09
CA TRP A 453 0.02 -5.10 12.73
C TRP A 453 -0.43 -4.02 13.69
N SER A 454 -0.52 -2.79 13.21
CA SER A 454 -0.90 -1.64 14.03
C SER A 454 -2.31 -1.17 13.72
N SER A 455 -2.96 -0.68 14.78
CA SER A 455 -4.28 -0.06 14.69
C SER A 455 -4.21 1.40 15.07
N THR A 456 -5.21 2.16 14.65
CA THR A 456 -5.41 3.55 15.06
C THR A 456 -5.39 3.67 16.58
N LYS A 457 -6.08 2.76 17.27
CA LYS A 457 -6.14 2.74 18.74
C LYS A 457 -4.76 2.54 19.37
N GLU A 458 -3.95 1.65 18.81
CA GLU A 458 -2.57 1.46 19.26
C GLU A 458 -1.73 2.74 19.04
N PHE A 459 -1.82 3.35 17.86
CA PHE A 459 -1.08 4.57 17.56
C PHE A 459 -1.46 5.73 18.49
N ILE A 460 -2.76 5.90 18.78
CA ILE A 460 -3.24 6.89 19.76
C ILE A 460 -2.61 6.65 21.14
N GLY A 461 -2.57 5.40 21.60
CA GLY A 461 -1.93 5.03 22.86
C GLY A 461 -0.44 5.36 22.88
N ILE A 462 0.28 5.00 21.81
CA ILE A 462 1.71 5.30 21.64
C ILE A 462 1.96 6.82 21.62
N ALA A 463 1.13 7.59 20.92
CA ALA A 463 1.24 9.04 20.85
C ALA A 463 0.99 9.71 22.21
N ASN A 464 -0.01 9.24 22.96
CA ASN A 464 -0.30 9.70 24.33
C ASN A 464 0.90 9.47 25.26
N GLU A 465 1.47 8.26 25.23
CA GLU A 465 2.63 7.90 26.04
C GLU A 465 3.87 8.75 25.66
N ALA A 466 4.14 8.91 24.36
CA ALA A 466 5.27 9.70 23.89
C ALA A 466 5.14 11.20 24.21
N ALA A 467 3.91 11.72 24.23
CA ALA A 467 3.60 13.11 24.57
C ALA A 467 3.44 13.36 26.08
N GLY A 468 3.32 12.31 26.90
CA GLY A 468 3.10 12.41 28.35
C GLY A 468 1.76 13.02 28.74
N ARG A 469 0.76 13.00 27.86
CA ARG A 469 -0.58 13.58 28.10
C ARG A 469 -1.65 12.91 27.24
N ASP A 470 -2.90 13.06 27.64
CA ASP A 470 -4.04 12.56 26.87
C ASP A 470 -4.36 13.46 25.66
N LEU A 471 -4.38 12.85 24.48
CA LEU A 471 -4.70 13.46 23.19
C LEU A 471 -6.00 12.88 22.61
N ALA A 472 -6.84 12.20 23.40
CA ALA A 472 -8.11 11.66 22.92
C ALA A 472 -8.97 12.73 22.20
N TRP A 473 -9.02 13.96 22.73
CA TRP A 473 -9.71 15.10 22.11
C TRP A 473 -9.17 15.47 20.71
N PHE A 474 -7.87 15.29 20.49
CA PHE A 474 -7.22 15.59 19.20
C PHE A 474 -7.62 14.54 18.17
N PHE A 475 -7.46 13.27 18.53
CA PHE A 475 -7.74 12.17 17.62
C PHE A 475 -9.23 12.01 17.36
N ASP A 476 -10.09 12.23 18.35
CA ASP A 476 -11.54 12.30 18.15
C ASP A 476 -11.89 13.32 17.06
N ALA A 477 -11.48 14.58 17.26
CA ALA A 477 -11.78 15.69 16.35
C ALA A 477 -11.28 15.47 14.91
N TYR A 478 -10.17 14.76 14.71
CA TYR A 478 -9.53 14.64 13.40
C TYR A 478 -9.74 13.31 12.68
N LEU A 479 -9.79 12.19 13.41
CA LEU A 479 -9.93 10.85 12.83
C LEU A 479 -11.38 10.39 12.77
N TYR A 480 -12.13 10.62 13.85
CA TYR A 480 -13.49 10.07 14.02
C TYR A 480 -14.59 11.05 13.56
N HIS A 481 -14.21 12.27 13.18
CA HIS A 481 -15.11 13.27 12.59
C HIS A 481 -14.67 13.69 11.18
N ALA A 482 -15.66 13.74 10.27
CA ALA A 482 -15.43 14.24 8.92
C ALA A 482 -15.11 15.75 8.94
N ALA A 483 -15.93 16.53 9.66
CA ALA A 483 -15.80 17.99 9.73
C ALA A 483 -14.58 18.41 10.54
N LEU A 484 -13.78 19.31 9.98
CA LEU A 484 -12.63 19.90 10.69
C LEU A 484 -13.07 20.91 11.75
N PRO A 485 -12.28 21.14 12.81
CA PRO A 485 -12.51 22.20 13.77
C PRO A 485 -12.66 23.57 13.09
N GLU A 486 -13.72 24.30 13.44
CA GLU A 486 -13.97 25.67 13.00
C GLU A 486 -13.39 26.65 14.02
N LEU A 487 -12.70 27.69 13.57
CA LEU A 487 -12.27 28.78 14.43
C LEU A 487 -13.19 29.99 14.20
N VAL A 488 -13.91 30.38 15.25
CA VAL A 488 -14.76 31.58 15.24
C VAL A 488 -13.97 32.76 15.77
N GLU A 489 -13.86 33.80 14.97
CA GLU A 489 -13.12 35.02 15.29
C GLU A 489 -14.12 36.15 15.54
N THR A 490 -14.10 36.75 16.74
CA THR A 490 -14.93 37.92 17.07
C THR A 490 -14.04 39.09 17.47
N ARG A 491 -14.22 40.24 16.81
CA ARG A 491 -13.51 41.47 17.18
C ARG A 491 -14.47 42.49 17.76
N ASN A 492 -14.19 42.95 18.98
CA ASN A 492 -14.94 44.01 19.65
C ASN A 492 -13.96 45.09 20.16
N GLY A 493 -13.94 46.25 19.49
CA GLY A 493 -12.97 47.29 19.78
C GLY A 493 -11.52 46.83 19.55
N ASP A 494 -10.71 46.91 20.60
CA ASP A 494 -9.34 46.42 20.64
C ASP A 494 -9.24 44.95 21.03
N GLN A 495 -10.34 44.26 21.37
CA GLN A 495 -10.30 42.86 21.76
C GLN A 495 -10.57 41.94 20.55
N LEU A 496 -9.69 40.96 20.36
CA LEU A 496 -9.91 39.80 19.50
C LEU A 496 -10.16 38.58 20.37
N THR A 497 -11.32 37.97 20.17
CA THR A 497 -11.69 36.68 20.75
C THR A 497 -11.66 35.62 19.67
N VAL A 498 -11.04 34.48 19.98
CA VAL A 498 -11.01 33.30 19.13
C VAL A 498 -11.57 32.11 19.90
N THR A 499 -12.45 31.34 19.26
CA THR A 499 -13.09 30.18 19.88
C THR A 499 -13.11 29.01 18.90
N TRP A 500 -12.63 27.86 19.35
CA TRP A 500 -12.80 26.62 18.62
C TRP A 500 -14.24 26.11 18.72
N LYS A 501 -14.78 25.70 17.59
CA LYS A 501 -16.10 25.09 17.49
C LYS A 501 -15.98 23.77 16.75
N LEU A 502 -16.30 22.69 17.47
CA LEU A 502 -16.46 21.37 16.90
C LEU A 502 -17.89 21.16 16.42
N LYS A 503 -18.08 20.26 15.45
CA LYS A 503 -19.41 19.93 14.92
C LYS A 503 -20.38 19.49 16.01
N ASP A 504 -19.91 18.63 16.91
CA ASP A 504 -20.72 18.02 17.96
C ASP A 504 -20.56 18.72 19.33
N GLY A 505 -19.87 19.87 19.35
CA GLY A 505 -19.55 20.62 20.57
C GLY A 505 -18.40 20.00 21.37
N GLY A 506 -18.21 20.48 22.60
CA GLY A 506 -17.12 20.05 23.49
C GLY A 506 -15.85 20.90 23.38
N PRO A 507 -14.93 20.77 24.36
CA PRO A 507 -13.69 21.52 24.39
C PRO A 507 -12.69 20.99 23.34
N PHE A 508 -12.01 21.91 22.66
CA PHE A 508 -10.90 21.60 21.77
C PHE A 508 -9.67 22.41 22.18
N PRO A 509 -8.84 21.89 23.11
CA PRO A 509 -7.76 22.64 23.73
C PRO A 509 -6.50 22.75 22.83
N MET A 510 -6.70 23.02 21.54
CA MET A 510 -5.62 23.18 20.57
C MET A 510 -5.01 24.60 20.67
N PRO A 511 -3.72 24.72 21.06
CA PRO A 511 -3.05 26.02 21.11
C PRO A 511 -3.03 26.70 19.74
N LEU A 512 -3.01 28.03 19.73
CA LEU A 512 -3.05 28.81 18.51
C LEU A 512 -1.98 29.89 18.52
N GLU A 513 -1.23 29.99 17.43
CA GLU A 513 -0.33 31.12 17.18
C GLU A 513 -1.08 32.20 16.39
N VAL A 514 -1.00 33.44 16.86
CA VAL A 514 -1.61 34.61 16.22
C VAL A 514 -0.54 35.66 16.00
N ARG A 515 -0.31 36.02 14.74
CA ARG A 515 0.57 37.16 14.44
C ARG A 515 -0.21 38.45 14.61
N VAL A 516 0.28 39.34 15.48
CA VAL A 516 -0.20 40.70 15.69
C VAL A 516 0.91 41.67 15.25
N ASN A 517 0.71 42.34 14.12
CA ASN A 517 1.75 43.05 13.38
C ASN A 517 2.96 42.13 13.10
N ASP A 518 4.10 42.38 13.73
CA ASP A 518 5.33 41.59 13.55
C ASP A 518 5.58 40.59 14.70
N ARG A 519 4.68 40.51 15.69
CA ARG A 519 4.84 39.66 16.87
C ARG A 519 3.94 38.43 16.79
N ILE A 520 4.45 37.28 17.23
CA ILE A 520 3.67 36.06 17.39
C ILE A 520 3.22 35.95 18.84
N GLU A 521 1.91 36.01 19.05
CA GLU A 521 1.26 35.72 20.33
C GLU A 521 0.83 34.25 20.34
N LYS A 522 1.11 33.54 21.45
CA LYS A 522 0.70 32.15 21.64
C LYS A 522 -0.49 32.10 22.59
N LEU A 523 -1.61 31.60 22.11
CA LEU A 523 -2.81 31.37 22.89
C LEU A 523 -2.84 29.91 23.35
N PRO A 524 -2.87 29.64 24.67
CA PRO A 524 -2.97 28.27 25.19
C PRO A 524 -4.27 27.56 24.81
N MET A 525 -5.37 28.31 24.64
CA MET A 525 -6.69 27.80 24.25
C MET A 525 -7.18 26.64 25.13
N THR A 526 -6.86 26.61 26.44
CA THR A 526 -7.08 25.44 27.31
C THR A 526 -8.54 25.00 27.44
N ASP A 527 -9.49 25.92 27.27
CA ASP A 527 -10.94 25.69 27.24
C ASP A 527 -11.52 25.83 25.82
N GLY A 528 -10.67 25.88 24.80
CA GLY A 528 -11.03 26.16 23.42
C GLY A 528 -11.24 27.64 23.11
N HIS A 529 -10.94 28.55 24.04
CA HIS A 529 -11.15 29.99 23.90
C HIS A 529 -9.88 30.78 24.21
N GLY A 530 -9.69 31.90 23.50
CA GLY A 530 -8.54 32.78 23.66
C GLY A 530 -8.91 34.23 23.38
N VAL A 531 -8.26 35.14 24.10
CA VAL A 531 -8.50 36.57 24.00
C VAL A 531 -7.16 37.30 23.85
N LEU A 532 -7.08 38.21 22.88
CA LEU A 532 -5.95 39.10 22.67
C LEU A 532 -6.42 40.55 22.71
N THR A 533 -5.67 41.39 23.41
CA THR A 533 -5.80 42.85 23.27
C THR A 533 -4.91 43.31 22.12
N LEU A 534 -5.51 43.94 21.13
CA LEU A 534 -4.88 44.39 19.90
C LEU A 534 -4.53 45.88 19.98
N PRO A 535 -3.33 46.28 19.57
CA PRO A 535 -3.04 47.69 19.33
C PRO A 535 -4.02 48.31 18.32
N PRO A 536 -4.26 49.64 18.37
CA PRO A 536 -5.06 50.32 17.37
C PRO A 536 -4.59 50.00 15.95
N ARG A 537 -5.53 49.57 15.09
CA ARG A 537 -5.28 49.21 13.68
C ARG A 537 -4.28 48.06 13.48
N ALA A 538 -4.07 47.20 14.47
CA ALA A 538 -3.19 46.04 14.32
C ALA A 538 -3.63 45.13 13.17
N LEU A 539 -2.64 44.68 12.38
CA LEU A 539 -2.80 43.61 11.40
C LEU A 539 -2.74 42.29 12.15
N VAL A 540 -3.67 41.39 11.85
CA VAL A 540 -3.78 40.08 12.50
C VAL A 540 -3.70 38.98 11.45
N THR A 541 -2.91 37.95 11.71
CA THR A 541 -2.91 36.71 10.94
C THR A 541 -3.03 35.54 11.90
N ILE A 542 -4.13 34.80 11.81
CA ILE A 542 -4.34 33.58 12.58
C ILE A 542 -3.55 32.43 11.95
N ASP A 543 -2.83 31.67 12.79
CA ASP A 543 -2.01 30.54 12.40
C ASP A 543 -1.11 30.87 11.19
N PRO A 544 -0.19 31.83 11.34
CA PRO A 544 0.57 32.41 10.23
C PRO A 544 1.48 31.42 9.50
N TYR A 545 1.70 30.24 10.08
CA TYR A 545 2.49 29.13 9.52
C TYR A 545 1.64 27.92 9.14
N SER A 546 0.30 28.04 9.19
CA SER A 546 -0.65 26.98 8.83
C SER A 546 -0.41 25.64 9.58
N ARG A 547 0.04 25.70 10.83
CA ARG A 547 0.40 24.54 11.66
C ARG A 547 -0.81 23.75 12.13
N VAL A 548 -1.99 24.37 12.18
CA VAL A 548 -3.22 23.75 12.68
C VAL A 548 -4.12 23.36 11.50
N LEU A 549 -4.45 22.08 11.40
CA LEU A 549 -5.51 21.63 10.50
C LEU A 549 -6.86 22.13 11.01
N ARG A 550 -7.51 23.02 10.26
CA ARG A 550 -8.81 23.61 10.61
C ARG A 550 -9.63 23.86 9.37
N ARG A 551 -10.94 24.08 9.56
CA ARG A 551 -11.85 24.49 8.49
C ARG A 551 -11.34 25.75 7.80
N ALA A 552 -11.29 25.73 6.47
CA ALA A 552 -10.84 26.84 5.65
C ALA A 552 -11.92 27.22 4.63
N ALA A 553 -12.87 28.05 5.04
CA ALA A 553 -14.05 28.41 4.23
C ALA A 553 -13.69 29.00 2.85
N HIS A 554 -12.56 29.70 2.73
CA HIS A 554 -12.09 30.23 1.44
C HIS A 554 -11.62 29.13 0.48
N ILE A 555 -11.03 28.03 0.98
CA ILE A 555 -10.66 26.86 0.16
C ILE A 555 -11.93 26.14 -0.28
N GLU A 556 -12.89 25.92 0.62
CA GLU A 556 -14.19 25.31 0.29
C GLU A 556 -14.92 26.10 -0.82
N ALA A 557 -14.95 27.43 -0.70
CA ALA A 557 -15.55 28.30 -1.72
C ALA A 557 -14.83 28.20 -3.08
N TRP A 558 -13.49 28.17 -3.07
CA TRP A 558 -12.68 27.99 -4.27
C TRP A 558 -12.91 26.62 -4.93
N GLN A 559 -12.96 25.54 -4.15
CA GLN A 559 -13.23 24.19 -4.65
C GLN A 559 -14.63 24.11 -5.30
N ALA A 560 -15.64 24.73 -4.69
CA ALA A 560 -16.99 24.79 -5.24
C ALA A 560 -17.04 25.52 -6.58
N ASP A 561 -16.35 26.66 -6.68
CA ASP A 561 -16.22 27.42 -7.93
C ASP A 561 -15.45 26.62 -9.01
N GLU A 562 -14.36 25.94 -8.65
CA GLU A 562 -13.59 25.11 -9.58
C GLU A 562 -14.44 23.95 -10.13
N ALA A 563 -15.20 23.28 -9.27
CA ALA A 563 -16.11 22.21 -9.66
C ALA A 563 -17.21 22.72 -10.61
N ALA A 564 -17.77 23.90 -10.35
CA ALA A 564 -18.75 24.54 -11.24
C ALA A 564 -18.13 24.82 -12.63
N ARG A 565 -16.93 25.40 -12.68
CA ARG A 565 -16.22 25.68 -13.94
C ARG A 565 -15.92 24.41 -14.76
N LYS A 566 -15.50 23.33 -14.10
CA LYS A 566 -15.27 22.03 -14.75
C LYS A 566 -16.55 21.47 -15.38
N LYS A 567 -17.68 21.53 -14.66
CA LYS A 567 -19.00 21.11 -15.20
C LYS A 567 -19.41 21.92 -16.42
N THR A 568 -19.24 23.25 -16.38
CA THR A 568 -19.54 24.11 -17.55
C THR A 568 -18.65 23.78 -18.75
N LYS A 569 -17.36 23.48 -18.53
CA LYS A 569 -16.44 23.10 -19.62
C LYS A 569 -16.78 21.74 -20.23
N ALA A 570 -17.22 20.77 -19.42
CA ALA A 570 -17.62 19.45 -19.92
C ALA A 570 -18.97 19.45 -20.66
N ALA A 571 -19.83 20.45 -20.41
CA ALA A 571 -21.11 20.63 -21.08
C ALA A 571 -21.00 21.41 -22.42
N LYS A 572 -19.82 21.96 -22.73
CA LYS A 572 -19.50 22.62 -24.01
C LYS A 572 -18.65 21.68 -24.84
#